data_AF-A0A1F4C9B3-F1
#
_entry.id   AF-A0A1F4C9B3-F1
#
_cell.length_a   1.000
_cell.length_b   1.000
_cell.length_c   1.000
_cell.angle_alpha   90.00
_cell.angle_beta   90.00
_cell.angle_gamma   90.00
#
_symmetry.space_group_name_H-M   'P 1'
#
loop_
_entity.id
_entity.type
_entity.pdbx_description
1 polymer ?
#
loop_
_entity_poly.entity_id
_entity_poly.type
_entity_poly.pdbx_seq_one_letter_code
_entity_poly.pdbx_strand_id
1 'polypeptide(L)'
;MIRESLSDLWRARDVGEVKNVLTRLSRPYGGIRSWRFTRHSSRDVLCVFVRLNLPMCHSALAQEIGGCVVDGEVSFKVQLGSATAKANSAGQKKPFPLHSPAE
;
A
#
# COMPACT_ATOMS: atom_id res chain seq x y z
N MET A 1 8.39 9.44 -12.12
CA MET A 1 9.07 8.13 -12.12
C MET A 1 8.89 7.33 -10.82
N ILE A 2 9.43 7.70 -9.65
CA ILE A 2 9.20 6.91 -8.40
C ILE A 2 7.80 7.13 -7.79
N ARG A 3 7.34 8.38 -7.68
CA ARG A 3 6.03 8.72 -7.09
C ARG A 3 4.84 8.05 -7.79
N GLU A 4 4.92 7.88 -9.11
CA GLU A 4 3.89 7.19 -9.91
C GLU A 4 3.89 5.69 -9.59
N SER A 5 5.06 5.05 -9.53
CA SER A 5 5.18 3.65 -9.14
C SER A 5 4.70 3.40 -7.70
N LEU A 6 4.92 4.33 -6.77
CA LEU A 6 4.34 4.25 -5.42
C LEU A 6 2.82 4.34 -5.46
N SER A 7 2.26 5.22 -6.30
CA SER A 7 0.81 5.32 -6.47
C SER A 7 0.22 4.02 -7.04
N ASP A 8 0.91 3.37 -7.99
CA ASP A 8 0.53 2.05 -8.50
C ASP A 8 0.61 0.98 -7.40
N LEU A 9 1.62 1.03 -6.52
CA LEU A 9 1.75 0.10 -5.38
C LEU A 9 0.54 0.18 -4.45
N TRP A 10 0.08 1.40 -4.15
CA TRP A 10 -1.08 1.65 -3.28
C TRP A 10 -2.43 1.39 -3.95
N ARG A 11 -2.46 1.31 -5.28
CA ARG A 11 -3.65 0.98 -6.07
C ARG A 11 -3.71 -0.48 -6.49
N ALA A 12 -2.69 -1.26 -6.14
CA ALA A 12 -2.60 -2.67 -6.48
C ALA A 12 -3.80 -3.46 -5.95
N ARG A 13 -4.41 -4.26 -6.82
CA ARG A 13 -5.58 -5.07 -6.46
C ARG A 13 -5.21 -6.47 -5.99
N ASP A 14 -4.05 -6.96 -6.43
CA ASP A 14 -3.56 -8.29 -6.14
C ASP A 14 -2.05 -8.34 -5.95
N VAL A 15 -1.56 -9.49 -5.50
CA VAL A 15 -0.15 -9.72 -5.21
C VAL A 15 0.73 -9.64 -6.47
N GLY A 16 0.18 -10.00 -7.65
CA GLY A 16 0.87 -9.91 -8.93
C GLY A 16 1.17 -8.46 -9.32
N GLU A 17 0.21 -7.55 -9.13
CA GLU A 17 0.45 -6.11 -9.33
C GLU A 17 1.51 -5.57 -8.37
N VAL A 18 1.41 -5.92 -7.08
CA VAL A 18 2.42 -5.55 -6.06
C VAL A 18 3.82 -6.03 -6.48
N LYS A 19 3.94 -7.29 -6.92
CA LYS A 19 5.20 -7.85 -7.43
C LYS A 19 5.73 -7.08 -8.64
N ASN A 20 4.88 -6.77 -9.61
CA ASN A 20 5.26 -6.08 -10.84
C ASN A 20 5.79 -4.67 -10.54
N VAL A 21 5.11 -3.94 -9.64
CA VAL A 21 5.54 -2.61 -9.20
C VAL A 21 6.85 -2.69 -8.40
N LEU A 22 6.97 -3.62 -7.46
CA LEU A 22 8.18 -3.82 -6.67
C LEU A 22 9.40 -4.19 -7.52
N THR A 23 9.20 -5.00 -8.56
CA THR A 23 10.28 -5.35 -9.49
C THR A 23 10.83 -4.09 -10.18
N ARG A 24 9.96 -3.16 -10.56
CA ARG A 24 10.37 -1.89 -11.18
C ARG A 24 11.01 -0.94 -10.17
N LEU A 25 10.40 -0.78 -8.99
CA LEU A 25 10.91 0.06 -7.91
C LEU A 25 12.28 -0.39 -7.39
N SER A 26 12.53 -1.70 -7.33
CA SER A 26 13.77 -2.26 -6.78
C SER A 26 14.98 -2.19 -7.72
N ARG A 27 14.80 -1.95 -9.03
CA ARG A 27 15.89 -1.86 -10.02
C ARG A 27 17.02 -0.90 -9.61
N PRO A 28 16.77 0.37 -9.23
CA PRO A 28 17.82 1.28 -8.77
C PRO A 28 18.51 0.82 -7.47
N TYR A 29 17.92 -0.14 -6.74
CA TYR A 29 18.44 -0.67 -5.48
C TYR A 29 19.12 -2.05 -5.64
N GLY A 30 19.46 -2.44 -6.88
CA GLY A 30 20.11 -3.73 -7.17
C GLY A 30 19.16 -4.92 -7.30
N GLY A 31 17.85 -4.68 -7.30
CA GLY A 31 16.82 -5.70 -7.45
C GLY A 31 16.53 -6.50 -6.19
N ILE A 32 15.56 -7.40 -6.30
CA ILE A 32 15.01 -8.19 -5.19
C ILE A 32 15.67 -9.57 -5.19
N ARG A 33 16.21 -9.94 -4.02
CA ARG A 33 16.73 -11.28 -3.74
C ARG A 33 15.60 -12.24 -3.40
N SER A 34 14.70 -11.81 -2.53
CA SER A 34 13.52 -12.59 -2.11
C SER A 34 12.42 -11.66 -1.63
N TRP A 35 11.18 -12.15 -1.68
CA TRP A 35 10.01 -11.46 -1.18
C TRP A 35 9.05 -12.45 -0.53
N ARG A 36 8.32 -11.99 0.46
CA ARG A 36 7.29 -12.76 1.17
C ARG A 36 6.06 -11.89 1.35
N PHE A 37 4.90 -12.51 1.21
CA PHE A 37 3.61 -11.86 1.29
C PHE A 37 2.77 -12.58 2.33
N THR A 38 2.18 -11.83 3.25
CA THR A 38 1.28 -12.38 4.26
C THR A 38 -0.01 -11.58 4.22
N ARG A 39 -1.12 -12.24 3.86
CA ARG A 39 -2.43 -11.60 3.83
C ARG A 39 -3.06 -11.69 5.21
N HIS A 40 -3.52 -10.56 5.72
CA HIS A 40 -4.26 -10.50 6.96
C HIS A 40 -5.76 -10.63 6.66
N SER A 41 -6.36 -11.80 6.95
CA SER A 41 -7.73 -12.18 6.53
C SER A 41 -8.83 -11.21 6.97
N SER A 42 -8.60 -10.41 8.00
CA SER A 42 -9.62 -9.51 8.56
C SER A 42 -9.80 -8.19 7.79
N ARG A 43 -8.85 -7.74 6.96
CA ARG A 43 -8.82 -6.34 6.47
C ARG A 43 -8.37 -6.13 5.02
N ASP A 44 -8.24 -7.20 4.22
CA ASP A 44 -7.64 -7.13 2.88
C ASP A 44 -6.26 -6.42 2.88
N VAL A 45 -5.54 -6.50 3.99
CA VAL A 45 -4.20 -5.94 4.13
C VAL A 45 -3.19 -7.01 3.77
N LEU A 46 -2.30 -6.69 2.84
CA LEU A 46 -1.14 -7.48 2.47
C LEU A 46 0.10 -6.92 3.18
N CYS A 47 0.68 -7.69 4.09
CA CYS A 47 2.00 -7.42 4.62
C CYS A 47 3.03 -7.92 3.60
N VAL A 48 3.96 -7.05 3.22
CA VAL A 48 4.96 -7.31 2.20
C VAL A 48 6.33 -7.20 2.84
N PHE A 49 7.15 -8.23 2.66
CA PHE A 49 8.53 -8.29 3.13
C PHE A 49 9.43 -8.46 1.91
N VAL A 50 10.41 -7.56 1.73
CA VAL A 50 11.28 -7.54 0.56
C VAL A 50 12.73 -7.54 1.02
N ARG A 51 13.50 -8.51 0.55
CA ARG A 51 14.94 -8.56 0.72
C ARG A 51 15.60 -8.16 -0.60
N LEU A 52 16.39 -7.10 -0.57
CA LEU A 52 17.16 -6.63 -1.71
C LEU A 52 18.48 -7.41 -1.86
N ASN A 53 19.02 -7.44 -3.08
CA ASN A 53 20.35 -7.96 -3.31
C ASN A 53 21.44 -7.10 -2.64
N LEU A 54 21.19 -5.80 -2.49
CA LEU A 54 22.09 -4.85 -1.85
C LEU A 54 21.58 -4.48 -0.44
N PRO A 55 22.14 -5.05 0.64
CA PRO A 55 21.74 -4.78 2.02
C PRO A 55 21.71 -3.29 2.37
N MET A 56 22.69 -2.53 1.91
CA MET A 56 22.81 -1.09 2.12
C MET A 56 21.64 -0.26 1.59
N CYS A 57 20.86 -0.80 0.64
CA CYS A 57 19.73 -0.10 0.04
C CYS A 57 18.39 -0.32 0.78
N HIS A 58 18.34 -1.18 1.79
CA HIS A 58 17.08 -1.50 2.49
C HIS A 58 16.48 -0.26 3.17
N SER A 59 17.30 0.53 3.87
CA SER A 59 16.83 1.74 4.54
C SER A 59 16.31 2.78 3.54
N ALA A 60 16.98 2.94 2.40
CA ALA A 60 16.55 3.87 1.36
C ALA A 60 15.20 3.44 0.76
N LEU A 61 15.03 2.17 0.41
CA LEU A 61 13.76 1.67 -0.12
C LEU A 61 12.64 1.73 0.94
N ALA A 62 12.94 1.41 2.19
CA ALA A 62 11.99 1.52 3.29
C ALA A 62 11.50 2.97 3.46
N GLN A 63 12.40 3.95 3.40
CA GLN A 63 12.05 5.36 3.48
C GLN A 63 11.17 5.80 2.31
N GLU A 64 11.48 5.37 1.08
CA GLU A 64 10.71 5.73 -0.12
C GLU A 64 9.30 5.13 -0.12
N ILE A 65 9.14 3.89 0.36
CA ILE A 65 7.85 3.20 0.42
C ILE A 65 7.06 3.57 1.69
N GLY A 66 7.68 4.19 2.69
CA GLY A 66 7.08 4.40 4.01
C GLY A 66 6.96 3.11 4.82
N GLY A 67 7.90 2.18 4.60
CA GLY A 67 8.04 0.93 5.35
C GLY A 67 9.05 1.02 6.49
N CYS A 68 9.42 -0.14 7.02
CA CYS A 68 10.47 -0.30 8.01
C CYS A 68 11.39 -1.46 7.65
N VAL A 69 12.63 -1.46 8.15
CA VAL A 69 13.53 -2.61 8.01
C VAL A 69 13.38 -3.49 9.23
N VAL A 70 13.04 -4.77 9.04
CA VAL A 70 12.87 -5.77 10.09
C VAL A 70 13.59 -7.03 9.65
N ASP A 71 14.49 -7.55 10.49
CA ASP A 71 15.28 -8.77 10.20
C ASP A 71 16.06 -8.71 8.86
N GLY A 72 16.45 -7.50 8.44
CA GLY A 72 17.11 -7.29 7.14
C GLY A 72 16.18 -7.39 5.93
N GLU A 73 14.86 -7.30 6.13
CA GLU A 73 13.84 -7.19 5.08
C GLU A 73 13.13 -5.83 5.18
N VAL A 74 12.80 -5.22 4.04
CA VAL A 74 11.90 -4.07 3.98
C VAL A 74 10.47 -4.57 4.15
N SER A 75 9.84 -4.24 5.27
CA SER A 75 8.48 -4.56 5.64
C SER A 75 7.57 -3.35 5.46
N PHE A 76 6.46 -3.53 4.75
CA PHE A 76 5.41 -2.51 4.63
C PHE A 76 4.05 -3.18 4.42
N LYS A 77 2.98 -2.42 4.57
CA LYS A 77 1.60 -2.90 4.43
C LYS A 77 0.97 -2.26 3.21
N VAL A 78 0.27 -3.04 2.40
CA VAL A 78 -0.53 -2.56 1.26
C VAL A 78 -1.98 -2.95 1.51
N GLN A 79 -2.90 -2.00 1.43
CA GLN A 79 -4.32 -2.30 1.45
C GLN A 79 -4.73 -2.69 0.02
N LEU A 80 -5.10 -3.95 -0.18
CA LEU A 80 -5.60 -4.39 -1.47
C LEU A 80 -6.96 -3.76 -1.71
N GLY A 81 -7.13 -3.12 -2.86
CA GLY A 81 -8.44 -2.61 -3.25
C GLY A 81 -9.42 -3.76 -3.42
N SER A 82 -10.25 -4.02 -2.40
CA SER A 82 -11.42 -4.88 -2.58
C SER A 82 -12.27 -4.27 -3.70
N ALA A 83 -12.69 -5.08 -4.66
CA ALA A 83 -13.58 -4.68 -5.74
C ALA A 83 -15.02 -4.37 -5.25
N THR A 84 -15.16 -3.74 -4.09
CA THR A 84 -16.41 -3.32 -3.46
C THR A 84 -16.25 -1.99 -2.75
N ALA A 85 -16.27 -0.91 -3.54
CA ALA A 85 -16.70 0.42 -3.06
C ALA A 85 -17.17 1.30 -4.23
N LYS A 86 -18.18 0.85 -4.99
CA LYS A 86 -19.15 1.75 -5.64
C LYS A 86 -20.44 1.01 -5.99
N ALA A 87 -21.16 0.60 -4.96
CA ALA A 87 -22.59 0.27 -5.03
C ALA A 87 -23.24 0.57 -3.66
N ASN A 88 -23.49 1.86 -3.39
CA ASN A 88 -24.42 2.50 -2.42
C ASN A 88 -23.80 3.87 -2.03
N SER A 89 -24.39 5.04 -2.24
CA SER A 89 -25.76 5.38 -2.65
C SER A 89 -25.75 6.62 -3.54
N ALA A 90 -26.61 6.60 -4.55
CA ALA A 90 -27.12 7.77 -5.24
C ALA A 90 -28.00 8.62 -4.31
N GLY A 91 -28.14 9.92 -4.61
CA GLY A 91 -29.14 10.83 -4.04
C GLY A 91 -28.55 11.79 -2.99
N GLN A 92 -27.98 12.95 -3.33
CA GLN A 92 -28.63 14.17 -3.85
C GLN A 92 -29.67 14.79 -2.89
N LYS A 93 -29.30 15.97 -2.34
CA LYS A 93 -30.13 17.14 -1.93
C LYS A 93 -31.18 16.88 -0.81
N LYS A 94 -31.39 17.71 0.21
CA LYS A 94 -31.32 19.18 0.36
C LYS A 94 -31.59 19.53 1.88
N PRO A 95 -31.71 20.80 2.32
CA PRO A 95 -31.11 21.35 3.55
C PRO A 95 -32.16 21.75 4.64
N PHE A 96 -31.70 22.52 5.65
CA PHE A 96 -32.43 23.39 6.60
C PHE A 96 -32.71 22.82 8.01
N PRO A 97 -33.00 23.66 9.03
CA PRO A 97 -32.19 24.76 9.59
C PRO A 97 -32.17 24.76 11.15
N LEU A 98 -31.66 25.85 11.73
CA LEU A 98 -31.50 26.23 13.15
C LEU A 98 -32.69 26.05 14.12
N HIS A 99 -32.35 26.10 15.44
CA HIS A 99 -33.15 26.22 16.70
C HIS A 99 -33.58 24.89 17.37
N SER A 100 -33.45 24.64 18.69
CA SER A 100 -33.47 25.49 19.90
C SER A 100 -32.70 24.87 21.10
N PRO A 101 -32.40 25.62 22.19
CA PRO A 101 -31.82 25.11 23.42
C PRO A 101 -32.88 24.57 24.40
N ALA A 102 -32.49 23.63 25.27
CA ALA A 102 -33.22 23.25 26.48
C ALA A 102 -32.25 22.59 27.49
N GLU A 103 -31.80 23.36 28.49
CA GLU A 103 -32.02 23.13 29.93
C GLU A 103 -31.40 24.28 30.74
#